data_AF-Q8W347-F1
#
_entry.id   AF-Q8W347-F1
#
_cell.length_a   1.000
_cell.length_b   1.000
_cell.length_c   1.000
_cell.angle_alpha   90.00
_cell.angle_beta   90.00
_cell.angle_gamma   90.00
#
_symmetry.space_group_name_H-M   'P 1'
#
loop_
_entity.id
_entity.type
_entity.pdbx_description
1 polymer ?
#
loop_
_entity_poly.entity_id
_entity_poly.type
_entity_poly.pdbx_seq_one_letter_code
_entity_poly.pdbx_strand_id
1 'polypeptide(L)'
;MARGNADGGCTGGEMTRDDDRSKEKEREEDEEVERLKELWLSLMEQEQLLQLLLAELDELWEPDATARELEQPATAVEARLLELKVASLQEENHRLEEAQASELNDVRTKLARTKEKLWELRARVEHDQEAAASKAPLKVIHGPLVDEVHQQFSSWIYQVTRLYKNKEHAEVEYTIGPIPVDDDDDIGKEVVTRLTTNMATNKIFYTDSNGRDFLERVRNHRDDWDLNLSQPVAGNYYPVNQGIYVADGKYELSVLVDHAVGASSIQDGQIEVMLHRRLSADDGRGVGEPLNEVVCVDQKCDGLVDERSWKSNNIAKASTVEGNYSLPDNVAIITLQSLDDGTTLLRLAHLFQAQEDTQYSVMAKVELRKLFGKRIIKDLTETSLSANQKKSEMKKLNWRVTGESKTDPAPLKGGPVDSHALVVELGPMEIRTFLLKF
;
A
#
# COMPACT_ATOMS: atom_id res chain seq x y z
N MET A 1 -20.82 49.75 -18.13
CA MET A 1 -19.97 50.88 -18.56
C MET A 1 -18.84 50.97 -17.55
N ALA A 2 -17.54 50.90 -17.80
CA ALA A 2 -16.65 50.95 -18.98
C ALA A 2 -15.58 49.83 -18.80
N ARG A 3 -15.10 49.08 -19.80
CA ARG A 3 -14.21 49.33 -20.97
C ARG A 3 -12.79 49.85 -20.67
N GLY A 4 -11.78 49.02 -21.03
CA GLY A 4 -10.36 49.33 -21.30
C GLY A 4 -9.41 48.22 -20.81
N ASN A 5 -9.09 47.19 -21.61
CA ASN A 5 -7.83 46.97 -22.40
C ASN A 5 -6.55 46.83 -21.55
N ALA A 6 -5.56 45.95 -21.80
CA ALA A 6 -5.31 44.85 -22.74
C ALA A 6 -4.01 44.12 -22.32
N ASP A 7 -3.88 42.85 -22.73
CA ASP A 7 -2.68 42.07 -23.10
C ASP A 7 -1.50 41.75 -22.16
N GLY A 8 -1.06 40.47 -22.27
CA GLY A 8 0.15 39.83 -21.74
C GLY A 8 -0.18 38.80 -20.67
N GLY A 9 -0.03 37.48 -20.79
CA GLY A 9 0.87 36.66 -21.59
C GLY A 9 1.70 35.76 -20.64
N CYS A 10 1.51 34.44 -20.74
CA CYS A 10 2.42 33.36 -20.29
C CYS A 10 2.72 33.21 -18.77
N THR A 11 2.21 32.15 -18.12
CA THR A 11 2.89 30.85 -17.90
C THR A 11 4.22 30.94 -17.14
N GLY A 12 4.28 30.39 -15.93
CA GLY A 12 5.56 30.17 -15.24
C GLY A 12 5.41 30.05 -13.73
N GLY A 13 4.75 29.00 -13.24
CA GLY A 13 4.63 28.74 -11.79
C GLY A 13 5.06 27.34 -11.35
N GLU A 14 5.31 26.42 -12.29
CA GLU A 14 5.62 25.01 -12.01
C GLU A 14 6.90 24.55 -12.72
N MET A 15 7.92 25.42 -12.76
CA MET A 15 9.24 25.06 -13.28
C MET A 15 10.36 25.34 -12.27
N THR A 16 10.02 25.55 -11.00
CA THR A 16 11.01 25.93 -9.97
C THR A 16 11.36 24.81 -8.99
N ARG A 17 10.51 23.80 -8.78
CA ARG A 17 10.80 22.76 -7.75
C ARG A 17 11.69 21.60 -8.21
N ASP A 18 11.51 21.12 -9.43
CA ASP A 18 12.43 20.12 -10.00
C ASP A 18 13.78 20.75 -10.36
N ASP A 19 13.74 22.02 -10.76
CA ASP A 19 14.90 22.86 -11.03
C ASP A 19 15.64 23.22 -9.72
N ASP A 20 14.93 23.39 -8.60
CA ASP A 20 15.53 23.60 -7.28
C ASP A 20 16.20 22.32 -6.73
N ARG A 21 15.64 21.13 -6.97
CA ARG A 21 16.26 19.86 -6.51
C ARG A 21 17.47 19.46 -7.36
N SER A 22 17.48 19.77 -8.66
CA SER A 22 18.68 19.65 -9.49
C SER A 22 19.73 20.70 -9.12
N LYS A 23 19.32 21.93 -8.82
CA LYS A 23 20.22 22.98 -8.30
C LYS A 23 20.77 22.65 -6.93
N GLU A 24 20.01 22.00 -6.05
CA GLU A 24 20.47 21.60 -4.72
C GLU A 24 21.52 20.50 -4.81
N LYS A 25 21.38 19.59 -5.79
CA LYS A 25 22.37 18.55 -6.07
C LYS A 25 23.62 19.08 -6.77
N GLU A 26 23.47 20.00 -7.74
CA GLU A 26 24.60 20.74 -8.33
C GLU A 26 25.31 21.58 -7.27
N ARG A 27 24.57 22.14 -6.30
CA ARG A 27 25.13 22.92 -5.19
C ARG A 27 25.86 22.05 -4.17
N GLU A 28 25.40 20.84 -3.89
CA GLU A 28 26.14 19.85 -3.08
C GLU A 28 27.43 19.41 -3.79
N GLU A 29 27.39 19.17 -5.10
CA GLU A 29 28.58 18.84 -5.91
C GLU A 29 29.56 20.04 -5.98
N ASP A 30 29.05 21.27 -6.14
CA ASP A 30 29.86 22.49 -6.11
C ASP A 30 30.47 22.75 -4.71
N GLU A 31 29.73 22.46 -3.63
CA GLU A 31 30.24 22.55 -2.26
C GLU A 31 31.34 21.51 -1.99
N GLU A 32 31.21 20.31 -2.55
CA GLU A 32 32.23 19.26 -2.45
C GLU A 32 33.48 19.61 -3.26
N VAL A 33 33.31 20.16 -4.46
CA VAL A 33 34.40 20.69 -5.30
C VAL A 33 35.11 21.86 -4.61
N GLU A 34 34.38 22.76 -3.96
CA GLU A 34 34.97 23.89 -3.27
C GLU A 34 35.71 23.45 -1.99
N ARG A 35 35.19 22.47 -1.25
CA ARG A 35 35.93 21.82 -0.15
C ARG A 35 37.22 21.17 -0.62
N LEU A 36 37.19 20.49 -1.78
CA LEU A 36 38.38 19.88 -2.36
C LEU A 36 39.41 20.93 -2.82
N LYS A 37 38.96 22.09 -3.34
CA LYS A 37 39.84 23.22 -3.63
C LYS A 37 40.44 23.82 -2.36
N GLU A 38 39.66 24.03 -1.30
CA GLU A 38 40.17 24.51 -0.01
C GLU A 38 41.20 23.55 0.59
N LEU A 39 40.95 22.24 0.50
CA LEU A 39 41.91 21.21 0.91
C LEU A 39 43.19 21.26 0.08
N TRP A 40 43.09 21.47 -1.23
CA TRP A 40 44.24 21.59 -2.13
C TRP A 40 45.04 22.86 -1.87
N LEU A 41 44.38 24.01 -1.66
CA LEU A 41 45.02 25.26 -1.27
C LEU A 41 45.71 25.14 0.10
N SER A 42 45.08 24.47 1.07
CA SER A 42 45.68 24.16 2.37
C SER A 42 46.93 23.29 2.25
N LEU A 43 46.89 22.27 1.37
CA LEU A 43 48.07 21.44 1.07
C LEU A 43 49.20 22.24 0.43
N MET A 44 48.88 23.11 -0.53
CA MET A 44 49.84 24.00 -1.19
C MET A 44 50.46 25.01 -0.22
N GLU A 45 49.67 25.55 0.71
CA GLU A 45 50.19 26.42 1.78
C GLU A 45 51.08 25.65 2.74
N GLN A 46 50.71 24.43 3.15
CA GLN A 46 51.58 23.58 3.97
C GLN A 46 52.89 23.25 3.26
N GLU A 47 52.87 23.01 1.95
CA GLU A 47 54.07 22.78 1.16
C GLU A 47 54.97 24.02 1.11
N GLN A 48 54.40 25.22 0.89
CA GLN A 48 55.17 26.47 0.94
C GLN A 48 55.75 26.75 2.33
N LEU A 49 55.00 26.46 3.39
CA LEU A 49 55.44 26.64 4.78
C LEU A 49 56.58 25.67 5.12
N LEU A 50 56.51 24.43 4.63
CA LEU A 50 57.60 23.44 4.72
C LEU A 50 58.84 23.89 3.95
N GLN A 51 58.69 24.46 2.75
CA GLN A 51 59.82 24.99 1.98
C GLN A 51 60.48 26.19 2.68
N LEU A 52 59.69 27.03 3.35
CA LEU A 52 60.20 28.18 4.09
C LEU A 52 60.92 27.75 5.39
N LEU A 53 60.39 26.74 6.08
CA LEU A 53 61.04 26.12 7.24
C LEU A 53 62.36 25.42 6.86
N LEU A 54 62.41 24.83 5.66
CA LEU A 54 63.63 24.22 5.09
C LEU A 54 64.70 25.28 4.83
N ALA A 55 64.31 26.43 4.29
CA ALA A 55 65.20 27.57 4.06
C ALA A 55 65.71 28.21 5.36
N GLU A 56 64.87 28.26 6.40
CA GLU A 56 65.25 28.76 7.74
C GLU A 56 66.19 27.78 8.47
N LEU A 57 66.03 26.47 8.26
CA LEU A 57 66.99 25.45 8.72
C LEU A 57 68.36 25.59 8.04
N ASP A 58 68.38 25.94 6.75
CA ASP A 58 69.61 26.14 5.97
C ASP A 58 70.40 27.39 6.43
N GLU A 59 69.72 28.44 6.89
CA GLU A 59 70.39 29.65 7.43
C GLU A 59 70.88 29.49 8.89
N LEU A 60 70.25 28.62 9.69
CA LEU A 60 70.67 28.30 11.06
C LEU A 60 71.85 27.31 11.14
N TRP A 61 72.32 26.81 9.98
CA TRP A 61 73.37 25.81 9.87
C TRP A 61 74.73 26.45 9.53
N GLU A 62 75.43 27.03 10.52
CA GLU A 62 76.90 27.16 10.46
C GLU A 62 77.54 25.97 11.22
N PRO A 63 78.07 24.94 10.52
CA PRO A 63 78.68 23.81 11.17
C PRO A 63 80.18 24.03 11.36
N ASP A 64 80.60 23.91 12.62
CA ASP A 64 81.98 23.73 13.04
C ASP A 64 82.61 22.57 12.25
N ALA A 65 83.88 22.73 11.86
CA ALA A 65 84.55 21.96 10.81
C ALA A 65 84.66 20.44 11.03
N THR A 66 84.24 19.94 12.20
CA THR A 66 84.24 18.52 12.58
C THR A 66 82.88 17.81 12.40
N ALA A 67 81.77 18.51 12.18
CA ALA A 67 80.45 17.89 11.92
C ALA A 67 80.20 17.57 10.42
N ARG A 68 80.90 18.28 9.52
CA ARG A 68 80.72 18.16 8.06
C ARG A 68 81.10 16.79 7.45
N GLU A 69 81.90 15.96 8.13
CA GLU A 69 82.28 14.64 7.60
C GLU A 69 81.30 13.49 7.97
N LEU A 70 80.35 13.71 8.88
CA LEU A 70 79.36 12.69 9.29
C LEU A 70 77.90 13.02 8.92
N GLU A 71 77.58 14.24 8.49
CA GLU A 71 76.21 14.65 8.10
C GLU A 71 75.88 14.59 6.61
N GLN A 72 76.88 14.69 5.73
CA GLN A 72 76.67 14.51 4.29
C GLN A 72 76.06 13.14 3.93
N PRO A 73 76.41 12.02 4.61
CA PRO A 73 75.73 10.76 4.40
C PRO A 73 74.31 10.73 4.99
N ALA A 74 74.07 11.38 6.13
CA ALA A 74 72.78 11.32 6.84
C ALA A 74 71.68 12.12 6.13
N THR A 75 71.96 13.35 5.69
CA THR A 75 71.04 14.20 4.94
C THR A 75 70.76 13.66 3.53
N ALA A 76 71.77 13.10 2.86
CA ALA A 76 71.60 12.42 1.58
C ALA A 76 70.78 11.11 1.71
N VAL A 77 70.88 10.41 2.84
CA VAL A 77 70.07 9.22 3.12
C VAL A 77 68.62 9.59 3.43
N GLU A 78 68.37 10.66 4.20
CA GLU A 78 67.01 11.15 4.48
C GLU A 78 66.31 11.69 3.23
N ALA A 79 66.99 12.49 2.40
CA ALA A 79 66.46 12.96 1.13
C ALA A 79 66.10 11.79 0.19
N ARG A 80 66.97 10.78 0.11
CA ARG A 80 66.74 9.58 -0.70
C ARG A 80 65.62 8.69 -0.13
N LEU A 81 65.43 8.67 1.18
CA LEU A 81 64.31 7.99 1.83
C LEU A 81 62.97 8.68 1.54
N LEU A 82 62.95 10.01 1.55
CA LEU A 82 61.80 10.83 1.15
C LEU A 82 61.44 10.62 -0.33
N GLU A 83 62.42 10.64 -1.23
CA GLU A 83 62.21 10.34 -2.66
C GLU A 83 61.62 8.92 -2.86
N LEU A 84 62.16 7.92 -2.16
CA LEU A 84 61.64 6.55 -2.18
C LEU A 84 60.21 6.47 -1.64
N LYS A 85 59.87 7.25 -0.60
CA LYS A 85 58.53 7.26 -0.01
C LYS A 85 57.52 7.95 -0.93
N VAL A 86 57.91 9.06 -1.57
CA VAL A 86 57.09 9.75 -2.57
C VAL A 86 56.82 8.83 -3.77
N ALA A 87 57.86 8.17 -4.30
CA ALA A 87 57.70 7.21 -5.39
C ALA A 87 56.78 6.03 -5.00
N SER A 88 56.92 5.50 -3.78
CA SER A 88 56.03 4.45 -3.25
C SER A 88 54.58 4.91 -3.11
N LEU A 89 54.33 6.14 -2.66
CA LEU A 89 52.98 6.69 -2.53
C LEU A 89 52.35 6.98 -3.89
N GLN A 90 53.13 7.43 -4.88
CA GLN A 90 52.65 7.62 -6.24
C GLN A 90 52.26 6.28 -6.89
N GLU A 91 53.03 5.22 -6.66
CA GLU A 91 52.68 3.87 -7.12
C GLU A 91 51.40 3.35 -6.44
N GLU A 92 51.23 3.60 -5.15
CA GLU A 92 50.04 3.19 -4.40
C GLU A 92 48.79 3.97 -4.84
N ASN A 93 48.89 5.28 -5.06
CA ASN A 93 47.79 6.10 -5.60
C ASN A 93 47.38 5.64 -7.00
N HIS A 94 48.35 5.35 -7.88
CA HIS A 94 48.06 4.84 -9.21
C HIS A 94 47.31 3.50 -9.15
N ARG A 95 47.73 2.58 -8.26
CA ARG A 95 47.02 1.32 -8.02
C ARG A 95 45.60 1.53 -7.51
N LEU A 96 45.38 2.50 -6.61
CA LEU A 96 44.05 2.82 -6.09
C LEU A 96 43.14 3.39 -7.18
N GLU A 97 43.65 4.28 -8.04
CA GLU A 97 42.91 4.82 -9.18
C GLU A 97 42.51 3.72 -10.18
N GLU A 98 43.44 2.81 -10.51
CA GLU A 98 43.16 1.67 -11.37
C GLU A 98 42.11 0.71 -10.76
N ALA A 99 42.20 0.45 -9.45
CA ALA A 99 41.24 -0.38 -8.74
C ALA A 99 39.83 0.26 -8.73
N GLN A 100 39.72 1.55 -8.43
CA GLN A 100 38.45 2.27 -8.47
C GLN A 100 37.86 2.33 -9.89
N ALA A 101 38.70 2.55 -10.92
CA ALA A 101 38.26 2.52 -12.31
C ALA A 101 37.73 1.13 -12.71
N SER A 102 38.38 0.07 -12.24
CA SER A 102 37.95 -1.31 -12.44
C SER A 102 36.59 -1.58 -11.76
N GLU A 103 36.42 -1.21 -10.50
CA GLU A 103 35.15 -1.36 -9.77
C GLU A 103 34.01 -0.56 -10.44
N LEU A 104 34.29 0.68 -10.85
CA LEU A 104 33.32 1.52 -11.55
C LEU A 104 32.91 0.90 -12.90
N ASN A 105 33.86 0.32 -13.64
CA ASN A 105 33.56 -0.36 -14.90
C ASN A 105 32.71 -1.63 -14.68
N ASP A 106 32.99 -2.38 -13.62
CA ASP A 106 32.16 -3.53 -13.21
C ASP A 106 30.74 -3.10 -12.86
N VAL A 107 30.57 -2.01 -12.11
CA VAL A 107 29.25 -1.45 -11.77
C VAL A 107 28.53 -0.98 -13.04
N ARG A 108 29.21 -0.27 -13.95
CA ARG A 108 28.62 0.18 -15.23
C ARG A 108 28.18 -0.99 -16.10
N THR A 109 28.99 -2.05 -16.16
CA THR A 109 28.66 -3.26 -16.92
C THR A 109 27.47 -3.99 -16.32
N LYS A 110 27.41 -4.12 -15.00
CA LYS A 110 26.23 -4.67 -14.30
C LYS A 110 25.00 -3.83 -14.57
N LEU A 111 25.11 -2.50 -14.47
CA LEU A 111 24.00 -1.58 -14.74
C LEU A 111 23.50 -1.70 -16.19
N ALA A 112 24.40 -1.78 -17.18
CA ALA A 112 24.04 -1.94 -18.58
C ALA A 112 23.24 -3.25 -18.80
N ARG A 113 23.73 -4.37 -18.25
CA ARG A 113 23.02 -5.66 -18.31
C ARG A 113 21.66 -5.60 -17.63
N THR A 114 21.56 -4.95 -16.47
CA THR A 114 20.27 -4.79 -15.76
C THR A 114 19.30 -3.92 -16.56
N LYS A 115 19.77 -2.85 -17.21
CA LYS A 115 18.94 -2.00 -18.07
C LYS A 115 18.41 -2.75 -19.28
N GLU A 116 19.23 -3.59 -19.90
CA GLU A 116 18.83 -4.44 -21.02
C GLU A 116 17.74 -5.44 -20.59
N LYS A 117 17.97 -6.17 -19.49
CA LYS A 117 16.94 -7.06 -18.90
C LYS A 117 15.63 -6.34 -18.58
N LEU A 118 15.71 -5.13 -18.02
CA LEU A 118 14.54 -4.32 -17.68
C LEU A 118 13.76 -3.91 -18.94
N TRP A 119 14.46 -3.55 -20.02
CA TRP A 119 13.84 -3.21 -21.30
C TRP A 119 13.07 -4.39 -21.88
N GLU A 120 13.70 -5.57 -21.92
CA GLU A 120 13.03 -6.77 -22.43
C GLU A 120 11.84 -7.19 -21.54
N LEU A 121 11.98 -7.07 -20.21
CA LEU A 121 10.88 -7.33 -19.27
C LEU A 121 9.70 -6.40 -19.55
N ARG A 122 9.97 -5.11 -19.76
CA ARG A 122 8.94 -4.12 -20.08
C ARG A 122 8.21 -4.46 -21.38
N ALA A 123 8.94 -4.79 -22.43
CA ALA A 123 8.34 -5.17 -23.71
C ALA A 123 7.42 -6.41 -23.58
N ARG A 124 7.82 -7.39 -22.76
CA ARG A 124 7.00 -8.59 -22.46
C ARG A 124 5.74 -8.24 -21.67
N VAL A 125 5.85 -7.40 -20.63
CA VAL A 125 4.68 -6.94 -19.87
C VAL A 125 3.70 -6.18 -20.77
N GLU A 126 4.19 -5.33 -21.66
CA GLU A 126 3.35 -4.61 -22.63
C GLU A 126 2.64 -5.59 -23.57
N HIS A 127 3.34 -6.61 -24.08
CA HIS A 127 2.74 -7.67 -24.89
C HIS A 127 1.66 -8.46 -24.13
N ASP A 128 1.92 -8.89 -22.90
CA ASP A 128 0.96 -9.64 -22.08
C ASP A 128 -0.28 -8.79 -21.75
N GLN A 129 -0.08 -7.49 -21.51
CA GLN A 129 -1.18 -6.54 -21.34
C GLN A 129 -2.02 -6.38 -22.61
N GLU A 130 -1.39 -6.28 -23.78
CA GLU A 130 -2.10 -6.21 -25.06
C GLU A 130 -2.87 -7.52 -25.36
N ALA A 131 -2.27 -8.68 -25.08
CA ALA A 131 -2.92 -9.97 -25.23
C ALA A 131 -4.17 -10.07 -24.32
N ALA A 132 -4.03 -9.67 -23.05
CA ALA A 132 -5.15 -9.61 -22.10
C ALA A 132 -6.21 -8.56 -22.48
N ALA A 133 -5.82 -7.45 -23.12
CA ALA A 133 -6.73 -6.40 -23.59
C ALA A 133 -7.40 -6.71 -24.95
N SER A 134 -6.91 -7.72 -25.67
CA SER A 134 -7.48 -8.13 -26.96
C SER A 134 -8.94 -8.57 -26.78
N LYS A 135 -9.78 -8.36 -27.80
CA LYS A 135 -11.22 -8.71 -27.72
C LYS A 135 -11.38 -10.23 -27.58
N ALA A 136 -11.56 -10.69 -26.34
CA ALA A 136 -11.88 -12.06 -26.02
C ALA A 136 -13.13 -12.52 -26.79
N PRO A 137 -13.15 -13.75 -27.36
CA PRO A 137 -14.35 -14.31 -27.95
C PRO A 137 -15.46 -14.37 -26.90
N LEU A 138 -16.66 -13.89 -27.28
CA LEU A 138 -17.82 -13.82 -26.40
C LEU A 138 -18.79 -14.96 -26.71
N LYS A 139 -19.19 -15.71 -25.69
CA LYS A 139 -20.36 -16.58 -25.74
C LYS A 139 -21.42 -16.02 -24.80
N VAL A 140 -22.55 -15.62 -25.37
CA VAL A 140 -23.67 -15.05 -24.63
C VAL A 140 -24.77 -16.10 -24.49
N ILE A 141 -25.29 -16.26 -23.28
CA ILE A 141 -26.39 -17.18 -22.96
C ILE A 141 -27.51 -16.35 -22.33
N HIS A 142 -28.73 -16.50 -22.86
CA HIS A 142 -29.91 -15.83 -22.33
C HIS A 142 -30.84 -16.83 -21.64
N GLY A 143 -31.37 -16.45 -20.48
CA GLY A 143 -32.23 -17.30 -19.68
C GLY A 143 -33.32 -16.52 -18.95
N PRO A 144 -34.41 -17.18 -18.51
CA PRO A 144 -35.50 -16.51 -17.81
C PRO A 144 -35.12 -15.98 -16.41
N LEU A 145 -33.99 -16.44 -15.86
CA LEU A 145 -33.50 -16.10 -14.52
C LEU A 145 -32.13 -15.41 -14.54
N VAL A 146 -31.32 -15.63 -15.56
CA VAL A 146 -29.96 -15.11 -15.67
C VAL A 146 -29.57 -14.98 -17.13
N ASP A 147 -28.87 -13.89 -17.44
CA ASP A 147 -28.10 -13.72 -18.67
C ASP A 147 -26.61 -13.83 -18.34
N GLU A 148 -25.86 -14.58 -19.15
CA GLU A 148 -24.43 -14.86 -18.92
C GLU A 148 -23.59 -14.45 -20.14
N VAL A 149 -22.45 -13.83 -19.88
CA VAL A 149 -21.43 -13.52 -20.88
C VAL A 149 -20.14 -14.22 -20.48
N HIS A 150 -19.73 -15.18 -21.30
CA HIS A 150 -18.51 -15.96 -21.10
C HIS A 150 -17.39 -15.35 -21.94
N GLN A 151 -16.26 -15.08 -21.29
CA GLN A 151 -15.11 -14.39 -21.85
C GLN A 151 -13.85 -15.22 -21.57
N GLN A 152 -13.14 -15.61 -22.63
CA GLN A 152 -11.83 -16.24 -22.52
C GLN A 152 -10.75 -15.26 -22.99
N PHE A 153 -10.00 -14.69 -22.06
CA PHE A 153 -8.96 -13.70 -22.36
C PHE A 153 -7.65 -14.37 -22.81
N SER A 154 -7.32 -15.52 -22.22
CA SER A 154 -6.14 -16.32 -22.58
C SER A 154 -6.40 -17.81 -22.34
N SER A 155 -5.37 -18.65 -22.46
CA SER A 155 -5.45 -20.07 -22.08
C SER A 155 -5.64 -20.30 -20.58
N TRP A 156 -5.37 -19.29 -19.74
CA TRP A 156 -5.34 -19.39 -18.28
C TRP A 156 -6.12 -18.26 -17.58
N ILE A 157 -6.78 -17.37 -18.32
CA ILE A 157 -7.68 -16.33 -17.78
C ILE A 157 -9.05 -16.45 -18.43
N TYR A 158 -10.05 -16.71 -17.59
CA TYR A 158 -11.44 -16.86 -17.99
C TYR A 158 -12.37 -16.09 -17.03
N GLN A 159 -13.46 -15.57 -17.57
CA GLN A 159 -14.44 -14.79 -16.82
C GLN A 159 -15.87 -15.12 -17.28
N VAL A 160 -16.80 -15.13 -16.33
CA VAL A 160 -18.24 -15.15 -16.59
C VAL A 160 -18.89 -13.96 -15.91
N THR A 161 -19.52 -13.09 -16.68
CA THR A 161 -20.36 -12.01 -16.15
C THR A 161 -21.81 -12.45 -16.16
N ARG A 162 -22.46 -12.44 -15.00
CA ARG A 162 -23.86 -12.85 -14.82
C ARG A 162 -24.74 -11.66 -14.43
N LEU A 163 -25.88 -11.55 -15.09
CA LEU A 163 -26.95 -10.61 -14.76
C LEU A 163 -28.18 -11.41 -14.35
N TYR A 164 -28.39 -11.55 -13.04
CA TYR A 164 -29.55 -12.24 -12.50
C TYR A 164 -30.80 -11.35 -12.51
N LYS A 165 -31.95 -11.97 -12.75
CA LYS A 165 -33.25 -11.31 -12.67
C LYS A 165 -33.49 -10.74 -11.28
N ASN A 166 -33.95 -9.49 -11.22
CA ASN A 166 -34.22 -8.73 -9.99
C ASN A 166 -32.98 -8.50 -9.11
N LYS A 167 -31.78 -8.50 -9.69
CA LYS A 167 -30.55 -8.04 -9.04
C LYS A 167 -30.11 -6.71 -9.64
N GLU A 168 -29.64 -5.80 -8.79
CA GLU A 168 -29.20 -4.45 -9.17
C GLU A 168 -27.69 -4.37 -9.41
N HIS A 169 -27.02 -5.52 -9.57
CA HIS A 169 -25.60 -5.65 -9.82
C HIS A 169 -25.31 -6.79 -10.80
N ALA A 170 -24.14 -6.73 -11.44
CA ALA A 170 -23.56 -7.85 -12.16
C ALA A 170 -22.66 -8.65 -11.22
N GLU A 171 -22.71 -9.97 -11.33
CA GLU A 171 -21.74 -10.86 -10.68
C GLU A 171 -20.64 -11.20 -11.69
N VAL A 172 -19.38 -11.00 -11.32
CA VAL A 172 -18.23 -11.28 -12.17
C VAL A 172 -17.42 -12.41 -11.55
N GLU A 173 -17.58 -13.60 -12.09
CA GLU A 173 -16.80 -14.78 -11.69
C GLU A 173 -15.55 -14.87 -12.56
N TYR A 174 -14.41 -15.10 -11.94
CA TYR A 174 -13.14 -15.28 -12.64
C TYR A 174 -12.55 -16.67 -12.36
N THR A 175 -11.78 -17.17 -13.32
CA THR A 175 -10.96 -18.37 -13.18
C THR A 175 -9.58 -18.01 -13.71
N ILE A 176 -8.60 -17.95 -12.80
CA ILE A 176 -7.24 -17.51 -13.13
C ILE A 176 -6.25 -18.60 -12.76
N GLY A 177 -5.58 -19.14 -13.76
CA GLY A 177 -4.44 -20.02 -13.63
C GLY A 177 -4.53 -21.27 -14.51
N PRO A 178 -3.46 -22.08 -14.55
CA PRO A 178 -2.18 -21.86 -13.87
C PRO A 178 -1.47 -20.62 -14.40
N ILE A 179 -1.00 -19.73 -13.51
CA ILE A 179 -0.27 -18.53 -13.94
C ILE A 179 1.10 -19.00 -14.49
N PRO A 180 1.43 -18.71 -15.77
CA PRO A 180 2.68 -19.16 -16.35
C PRO A 180 3.85 -18.36 -15.77
N VAL A 181 4.62 -18.97 -14.87
CA VAL A 181 5.90 -18.42 -14.39
C VAL A 181 7.08 -19.32 -14.75
N ASP A 182 6.82 -20.62 -14.99
CA ASP A 182 7.84 -21.62 -15.32
C ASP A 182 8.19 -21.67 -16.82
N ASP A 183 7.62 -20.78 -17.63
CA ASP A 183 8.02 -20.57 -19.03
C ASP A 183 9.43 -19.93 -19.08
N ASP A 184 10.03 -19.83 -20.27
CA ASP A 184 11.47 -19.56 -20.56
C ASP A 184 12.23 -18.48 -19.74
N ASP A 185 11.56 -17.61 -18.96
CA ASP A 185 12.14 -16.43 -18.31
C ASP A 185 11.97 -16.32 -16.77
N ASP A 186 11.26 -17.24 -16.09
CA ASP A 186 11.04 -17.20 -14.62
C ASP A 186 10.48 -15.85 -14.11
N ILE A 187 9.53 -15.29 -14.86
CA ILE A 187 8.92 -13.97 -14.58
C ILE A 187 7.63 -14.16 -13.77
N GLY A 188 7.66 -13.76 -12.51
CA GLY A 188 6.48 -13.64 -11.66
C GLY A 188 5.42 -12.68 -12.22
N LYS A 189 4.14 -13.02 -12.03
CA LYS A 189 3.00 -12.26 -12.55
C LYS A 189 1.97 -12.00 -11.46
N GLU A 190 1.45 -10.78 -11.45
CA GLU A 190 0.35 -10.34 -10.58
C GLU A 190 -0.80 -9.90 -11.48
N VAL A 191 -1.94 -10.59 -11.34
CA VAL A 191 -3.08 -10.48 -12.26
C VAL A 191 -4.10 -9.54 -11.64
N VAL A 192 -4.49 -8.51 -12.39
CA VAL A 192 -5.48 -7.52 -11.96
C VAL A 192 -6.66 -7.50 -12.91
N THR A 193 -7.86 -7.30 -12.37
CA THR A 193 -9.00 -6.80 -13.15
C THR A 193 -9.04 -5.29 -13.02
N ARG A 194 -9.26 -4.58 -14.14
CA ARG A 194 -9.30 -3.11 -14.17
C ARG A 194 -10.59 -2.65 -14.84
N LEU A 195 -11.41 -1.94 -14.08
CA LEU A 195 -12.59 -1.25 -14.55
C LEU A 195 -12.23 0.19 -14.88
N THR A 196 -12.46 0.60 -16.12
CA THR A 196 -12.16 1.97 -16.58
C THR A 196 -13.44 2.67 -17.02
N THR A 197 -13.65 3.86 -16.48
CA THR A 197 -14.76 4.75 -16.81
C THR A 197 -14.22 6.11 -17.25
N ASN A 198 -15.11 7.00 -17.67
CA ASN A 198 -14.81 8.40 -17.95
C ASN A 198 -15.12 9.33 -16.76
N MET A 199 -15.25 8.79 -15.54
CA MET A 199 -15.57 9.56 -14.33
C MET A 199 -14.39 10.44 -13.92
N ALA A 200 -14.68 11.68 -13.51
CA ALA A 200 -13.68 12.62 -12.99
C ALA A 200 -13.55 12.47 -11.47
N THR A 201 -12.80 11.46 -11.03
CA THR A 201 -12.72 11.08 -9.59
C THR A 201 -11.68 11.88 -8.81
N ASN A 202 -10.90 12.77 -9.47
CA ASN A 202 -9.98 13.72 -8.84
C ASN A 202 -9.00 13.08 -7.85
N LYS A 203 -8.42 11.93 -8.22
CA LYS A 203 -7.51 11.13 -7.37
C LYS A 203 -8.13 10.48 -6.14
N ILE A 204 -9.45 10.62 -5.92
CA ILE A 204 -10.15 10.11 -4.76
C ILE A 204 -10.79 8.76 -5.07
N PHE A 205 -10.67 7.84 -4.12
CA PHE A 205 -11.35 6.55 -4.09
C PHE A 205 -11.55 6.11 -2.64
N TYR A 206 -12.43 5.15 -2.40
CA TYR A 206 -12.81 4.75 -1.05
C TYR A 206 -12.64 3.25 -0.89
N THR A 207 -12.04 2.81 0.22
CA THR A 207 -11.84 1.39 0.54
C THR A 207 -12.31 1.10 1.95
N ASP A 208 -12.88 -0.08 2.18
CA ASP A 208 -13.30 -0.48 3.52
C ASP A 208 -12.13 -0.67 4.50
N SER A 209 -12.44 -0.62 5.80
CA SER A 209 -11.58 -1.04 6.89
C SER A 209 -12.19 -2.27 7.56
N ASN A 210 -11.65 -3.44 7.23
CA ASN A 210 -12.10 -4.73 7.76
C ASN A 210 -13.61 -4.98 7.55
N GLY A 211 -14.15 -4.55 6.42
CA GLY A 211 -15.55 -4.69 6.03
C GLY A 211 -16.52 -3.82 6.83
N ARG A 212 -16.04 -2.67 7.32
CA ARG A 212 -16.85 -1.70 8.07
C ARG A 212 -16.76 -0.30 7.46
N ASP A 213 -15.99 0.57 8.08
CA ASP A 213 -15.86 1.96 7.67
C ASP A 213 -15.22 2.08 6.29
N PHE A 214 -15.78 2.89 5.40
CA PHE A 214 -15.07 3.32 4.20
C PHE A 214 -14.17 4.50 4.54
N LEU A 215 -12.91 4.42 4.14
CA LEU A 215 -11.95 5.50 4.27
C LEU A 215 -11.70 6.13 2.92
N GLU A 216 -11.69 7.45 2.89
CA GLU A 216 -11.23 8.22 1.75
C GLU A 216 -9.73 8.00 1.54
N ARG A 217 -9.36 7.67 0.31
CA ARG A 217 -7.98 7.49 -0.15
C ARG A 217 -7.71 8.52 -1.24
N VAL A 218 -6.58 9.22 -1.10
CA VAL A 218 -6.10 10.15 -2.12
C VAL A 218 -4.82 9.58 -2.72
N ARG A 219 -4.83 9.35 -4.04
CA ARG A 219 -3.68 8.81 -4.77
C ARG A 219 -2.45 9.71 -4.59
N ASN A 220 -1.31 9.10 -4.25
CA ASN A 220 -0.01 9.75 -4.01
C ASN A 220 0.00 10.76 -2.85
N HIS A 221 -0.86 10.56 -1.84
CA HIS A 221 -0.97 11.47 -0.70
C HIS A 221 -0.97 10.72 0.64
N ARG A 222 -0.53 11.40 1.71
CA ARG A 222 -0.57 10.94 3.11
C ARG A 222 -0.89 12.13 4.00
N ASP A 223 -1.79 11.94 4.95
CA ASP A 223 -2.23 13.03 5.84
C ASP A 223 -1.19 13.38 6.91
N ASP A 224 -0.40 12.40 7.32
CA ASP A 224 0.49 12.52 8.48
C ASP A 224 1.92 12.96 8.12
N TRP A 225 2.33 12.89 6.85
CA TRP A 225 3.67 13.29 6.39
C TRP A 225 3.73 13.61 4.90
N ASP A 226 4.75 14.39 4.51
CA ASP A 226 5.04 14.69 3.11
C ASP A 226 5.61 13.46 2.38
N LEU A 227 4.83 12.90 1.46
CA LEU A 227 5.19 11.66 0.77
C LEU A 227 6.26 11.89 -0.33
N ASN A 228 7.43 11.28 -0.17
CA ASN A 228 8.39 11.11 -1.27
C ASN A 228 8.09 9.80 -2.03
N LEU A 229 7.42 9.91 -3.17
CA LEU A 229 6.87 8.76 -3.89
C LEU A 229 7.92 8.03 -4.74
N SER A 230 8.38 6.87 -4.29
CA SER A 230 9.25 5.97 -5.06
C SER A 230 8.49 4.86 -5.81
N GLN A 231 7.27 4.54 -5.37
CA GLN A 231 6.47 3.42 -5.88
C GLN A 231 5.03 3.88 -6.19
N PRO A 232 4.76 4.41 -7.39
CA PRO A 232 3.48 5.05 -7.74
C PRO A 232 2.30 4.08 -7.86
N VAL A 233 2.55 2.78 -8.05
CA VAL A 233 1.49 1.76 -8.07
C VAL A 233 1.34 1.15 -6.69
N ALA A 234 2.36 0.43 -6.21
CA ALA A 234 2.29 -0.27 -4.92
C ALA A 234 1.99 0.66 -3.73
N GLY A 235 2.49 1.91 -3.76
CA GLY A 235 2.21 2.91 -2.73
C GLY A 235 0.74 3.37 -2.66
N ASN A 236 -0.10 2.96 -3.61
CA ASN A 236 -1.54 3.29 -3.64
C ASN A 236 -2.45 2.07 -3.54
N TYR A 237 -1.91 0.87 -3.30
CA TYR A 237 -2.71 -0.32 -3.02
C TYR A 237 -3.18 -0.32 -1.56
N TYR A 238 -4.46 -0.65 -1.36
CA TYR A 238 -5.08 -0.75 -0.04
C TYR A 238 -5.76 -2.11 0.12
N PRO A 239 -5.84 -2.65 1.35
CA PRO A 239 -6.60 -3.86 1.62
C PRO A 239 -8.10 -3.60 1.50
N VAL A 240 -8.81 -4.54 0.89
CA VAL A 240 -10.26 -4.51 0.71
C VAL A 240 -10.83 -5.85 1.18
N ASN A 241 -11.80 -5.82 2.08
CA ASN A 241 -12.48 -7.02 2.61
C ASN A 241 -13.98 -7.02 2.31
N GLN A 242 -14.55 -5.87 1.92
CA GLN A 242 -15.94 -5.72 1.53
C GLN A 242 -16.04 -5.05 0.17
N GLY A 243 -15.34 -3.94 -0.06
CA GLY A 243 -15.42 -3.27 -1.34
C GLY A 243 -14.56 -2.01 -1.49
N ILE A 244 -14.54 -1.54 -2.72
CA ILE A 244 -13.91 -0.31 -3.18
C ILE A 244 -14.91 0.45 -4.05
N TYR A 245 -14.96 1.78 -3.92
CA TYR A 245 -15.77 2.59 -4.81
C TYR A 245 -15.10 3.90 -5.21
N VAL A 246 -15.57 4.47 -6.31
CA VAL A 246 -15.23 5.82 -6.79
C VAL A 246 -16.49 6.58 -7.12
N ALA A 247 -16.47 7.90 -6.92
CA ALA A 247 -17.58 8.79 -7.22
C ALA A 247 -17.08 10.08 -7.90
N ASP A 248 -17.93 10.69 -8.73
CA ASP A 248 -17.66 11.98 -9.39
C ASP A 248 -18.72 13.06 -9.07
N GLY A 249 -19.57 12.79 -8.07
CA GLY A 249 -20.69 13.64 -7.66
C GLY A 249 -21.98 13.43 -8.47
N LYS A 250 -21.94 12.67 -9.58
CA LYS A 250 -23.11 12.29 -10.37
C LYS A 250 -23.32 10.78 -10.40
N TYR A 251 -22.24 10.04 -10.54
CA TYR A 251 -22.22 8.59 -10.58
C TYR A 251 -21.32 8.05 -9.49
N GLU A 252 -21.62 6.83 -9.07
CA GLU A 252 -20.79 6.02 -8.19
C GLU A 252 -20.59 4.66 -8.88
N LEU A 253 -19.35 4.18 -8.88
CA LEU A 253 -19.01 2.82 -9.28
C LEU A 253 -18.47 2.09 -8.05
N SER A 254 -19.19 1.06 -7.63
CA SER A 254 -18.88 0.27 -6.44
C SER A 254 -18.58 -1.18 -6.82
N VAL A 255 -17.48 -1.71 -6.31
CA VAL A 255 -17.03 -3.09 -6.53
C VAL A 255 -16.95 -3.77 -5.17
N LEU A 256 -17.78 -4.80 -4.97
CA LEU A 256 -17.74 -5.65 -3.79
C LEU A 256 -16.88 -6.88 -4.05
N VAL A 257 -16.21 -7.35 -3.00
CA VAL A 257 -15.30 -8.50 -3.06
C VAL A 257 -15.84 -9.65 -2.22
N ASP A 258 -15.54 -10.88 -2.60
CA ASP A 258 -15.93 -12.09 -1.88
C ASP A 258 -14.84 -12.57 -0.89
N HIS A 259 -13.68 -11.92 -0.89
CA HIS A 259 -12.56 -12.20 0.01
C HIS A 259 -11.59 -11.01 0.10
N ALA A 260 -10.61 -11.12 1.00
CA ALA A 260 -9.57 -10.11 1.16
C ALA A 260 -8.69 -10.01 -0.09
N VAL A 261 -8.62 -8.82 -0.68
CA VAL A 261 -7.83 -8.52 -1.88
C VAL A 261 -7.10 -7.19 -1.73
N GLY A 262 -6.10 -6.96 -2.58
CA GLY A 262 -5.52 -5.64 -2.79
C GLY A 262 -6.24 -4.90 -3.92
N ALA A 263 -6.62 -3.65 -3.69
CA ALA A 263 -7.26 -2.83 -4.72
C ALA A 263 -6.74 -1.39 -4.71
N SER A 264 -6.94 -0.69 -5.82
CA SER A 264 -6.52 0.70 -5.99
C SER A 264 -7.32 1.45 -7.05
N SER A 265 -7.11 2.76 -7.12
CA SER A 265 -7.43 3.60 -8.27
C SER A 265 -6.13 4.27 -8.74
N ILE A 266 -5.48 3.73 -9.77
CA ILE A 266 -4.18 4.23 -10.27
C ILE A 266 -4.34 5.42 -11.24
N GLN A 267 -5.51 5.57 -11.86
CA GLN A 267 -5.88 6.72 -12.67
C GLN A 267 -7.33 7.14 -12.36
N ASP A 268 -7.68 8.37 -12.71
CA ASP A 268 -9.05 8.85 -12.49
C ASP A 268 -10.06 8.03 -13.30
N GLY A 269 -11.21 7.77 -12.69
CA GLY A 269 -12.24 6.92 -13.29
C GLY A 269 -11.89 5.42 -13.35
N GLN A 270 -10.79 5.00 -12.72
CA GLN A 270 -10.38 3.58 -12.67
C GLN A 270 -10.53 2.98 -11.27
N ILE A 271 -10.91 1.72 -11.25
CA ILE A 271 -10.74 0.79 -10.12
C ILE A 271 -9.96 -0.40 -10.65
N GLU A 272 -8.93 -0.84 -9.94
CA GLU A 272 -8.29 -2.14 -10.16
C GLU A 272 -8.26 -2.99 -8.90
N VAL A 273 -8.45 -4.28 -9.08
CA VAL A 273 -8.44 -5.29 -8.01
C VAL A 273 -7.47 -6.39 -8.44
N MET A 274 -6.50 -6.69 -7.58
CA MET A 274 -5.55 -7.77 -7.78
C MET A 274 -6.18 -9.10 -7.34
N LEU A 275 -6.29 -10.03 -8.28
CA LEU A 275 -7.06 -11.26 -8.12
C LEU A 275 -6.18 -12.46 -7.80
N HIS A 276 -4.99 -12.56 -8.40
CA HIS A 276 -4.08 -13.68 -8.16
C HIS A 276 -2.62 -13.27 -8.42
N ARG A 277 -1.68 -13.94 -7.76
CA ARG A 277 -0.25 -13.65 -7.81
C ARG A 277 0.54 -14.96 -7.82
N ARG A 278 1.54 -15.04 -8.67
CA ARG A 278 2.54 -16.11 -8.64
C ARG A 278 3.90 -15.48 -8.88
N LEU A 279 4.80 -15.58 -7.91
CA LEU A 279 6.11 -14.94 -7.90
C LEU A 279 7.21 -16.00 -7.93
N SER A 280 8.34 -15.64 -8.54
CA SER A 280 9.51 -16.52 -8.69
C SER A 280 10.57 -16.34 -7.61
N ALA A 281 10.49 -15.27 -6.81
CA ALA A 281 11.47 -14.94 -5.79
C ALA A 281 10.84 -14.65 -4.41
N ASP A 282 11.58 -15.01 -3.36
CA ASP A 282 11.34 -14.57 -1.99
C ASP A 282 11.68 -13.08 -1.83
N ASP A 283 10.98 -12.39 -0.93
CA ASP A 283 11.14 -10.96 -0.70
C ASP A 283 12.18 -10.60 0.38
N GLY A 284 12.84 -11.62 0.97
CA GLY A 284 13.82 -11.46 2.02
C GLY A 284 13.22 -11.00 3.35
N ARG A 285 11.95 -11.33 3.62
CA ARG A 285 11.26 -10.97 4.89
C ARG A 285 11.07 -12.13 5.87
N GLY A 286 11.63 -13.30 5.55
CA GLY A 286 11.86 -14.38 6.52
C GLY A 286 11.10 -15.68 6.27
N VAL A 287 10.22 -15.73 5.26
CA VAL A 287 9.54 -16.99 4.88
C VAL A 287 10.51 -17.92 4.15
N GLY A 288 11.40 -17.39 3.30
CA GLY A 288 12.45 -18.17 2.64
C GLY A 288 11.95 -18.97 1.44
N GLU A 289 10.78 -18.63 0.91
CA GLU A 289 10.12 -19.29 -0.21
C GLU A 289 9.40 -18.23 -1.08
N PRO A 290 9.43 -18.38 -2.42
CA PRO A 290 8.62 -17.52 -3.28
C PRO A 290 7.12 -17.82 -3.14
N LEU A 291 6.26 -16.84 -3.45
CA LEU A 291 4.81 -17.07 -3.56
C LEU A 291 4.50 -17.87 -4.83
N ASN A 292 4.76 -19.17 -4.81
CA ASN A 292 4.68 -20.07 -5.97
C ASN A 292 3.82 -21.31 -5.67
N GLU A 293 2.54 -21.10 -5.36
CA GLU A 293 1.61 -22.18 -5.03
C GLU A 293 1.36 -23.11 -6.22
N VAL A 294 1.45 -24.43 -5.98
CA VAL A 294 1.24 -25.49 -6.97
C VAL A 294 0.27 -26.56 -6.45
N VAL A 295 -0.46 -27.18 -7.36
CA VAL A 295 -1.31 -28.35 -7.08
C VAL A 295 -0.73 -29.55 -7.83
N CYS A 296 -0.45 -30.62 -7.09
CA CYS A 296 0.15 -31.84 -7.63
C CYS A 296 -0.85 -33.00 -7.66
N VAL A 297 -1.03 -33.62 -8.83
CA VAL A 297 -1.80 -34.85 -9.02
C VAL A 297 -0.95 -35.84 -9.79
N ASP A 298 -0.82 -37.08 -9.29
CA ASP A 298 -0.04 -38.15 -9.93
C ASP A 298 1.37 -37.73 -10.38
N GLN A 299 2.10 -37.06 -9.48
CA GLN A 299 3.47 -36.52 -9.70
C GLN A 299 3.59 -35.39 -10.74
N LYS A 300 2.50 -34.93 -11.32
CA LYS A 300 2.47 -33.70 -12.13
C LYS A 300 1.99 -32.55 -11.26
N CYS A 301 2.79 -31.50 -11.17
CA CYS A 301 2.45 -30.27 -10.46
C CYS A 301 2.22 -29.16 -11.48
N ASP A 302 1.07 -28.50 -11.38
CA ASP A 302 0.74 -27.29 -12.13
C ASP A 302 0.51 -26.13 -11.15
N GLY A 303 0.70 -24.88 -11.57
CA GLY A 303 0.43 -23.71 -10.74
C GLY A 303 -1.03 -23.64 -10.26
N LEU A 304 -1.23 -23.13 -9.04
CA LEU A 304 -2.57 -23.03 -8.44
C LEU A 304 -3.52 -22.20 -9.31
N VAL A 305 -4.68 -22.77 -9.62
CA VAL A 305 -5.79 -22.10 -10.28
C VAL A 305 -6.71 -21.52 -9.20
N ASP A 306 -6.91 -20.20 -9.21
CA ASP A 306 -7.97 -19.57 -8.41
C ASP A 306 -9.29 -19.72 -9.18
N GLU A 307 -10.06 -20.74 -8.80
CA GLU A 307 -11.42 -21.00 -9.24
C GLU A 307 -12.32 -21.00 -8.00
N ARG A 308 -13.29 -20.08 -7.96
CA ARG A 308 -14.23 -20.00 -6.84
C ARG A 308 -15.64 -20.24 -7.31
N SER A 309 -16.17 -21.42 -6.94
CA SER A 309 -17.59 -21.69 -7.01
C SER A 309 -18.27 -21.06 -5.79
N TRP A 310 -18.90 -19.91 -6.02
CA TRP A 310 -19.71 -19.24 -5.01
C TRP A 310 -20.86 -20.13 -4.55
N LYS A 311 -20.86 -20.49 -3.26
CA LYS A 311 -21.99 -21.17 -2.60
C LYS A 311 -22.75 -20.18 -1.71
N SER A 312 -23.31 -19.09 -2.25
CA SER A 312 -24.40 -18.45 -1.49
C SER A 312 -25.57 -19.40 -1.55
N ASN A 313 -25.83 -20.07 -0.42
CA ASN A 313 -27.13 -19.98 0.23
C ASN A 313 -27.04 -20.78 1.52
N ASN A 314 -27.05 -20.08 2.64
CA ASN A 314 -27.45 -20.69 3.89
C ASN A 314 -28.97 -20.81 3.86
N ILE A 315 -29.48 -22.00 3.52
CA ILE A 315 -30.92 -22.26 3.61
C ILE A 315 -31.27 -22.36 5.09
N ALA A 316 -31.97 -21.35 5.61
CA ALA A 316 -32.48 -21.36 6.98
C ALA A 316 -33.47 -22.52 7.15
N LYS A 317 -33.08 -23.56 7.90
CA LYS A 317 -33.94 -24.73 8.16
C LYS A 317 -34.99 -24.46 9.25
N ALA A 318 -34.73 -23.49 10.11
CA ALA A 318 -35.62 -23.08 11.19
C ALA A 318 -35.33 -21.62 11.57
N SER A 319 -36.32 -20.94 12.13
CA SER A 319 -36.20 -19.58 12.66
C SER A 319 -36.83 -19.50 14.05
N THR A 320 -36.18 -18.76 14.96
CA THR A 320 -36.74 -18.34 16.25
C THR A 320 -37.49 -17.03 16.18
N VAL A 321 -37.37 -16.33 15.04
CA VAL A 321 -37.97 -15.03 14.80
C VAL A 321 -39.47 -15.17 14.61
N GLU A 322 -40.24 -14.23 15.15
CA GLU A 322 -41.67 -14.12 14.92
C GLU A 322 -41.98 -13.94 13.43
N GLY A 323 -43.06 -14.57 12.93
CA GLY A 323 -43.29 -14.72 11.48
C GLY A 323 -43.50 -13.41 10.70
N ASN A 324 -43.84 -12.31 11.37
CA ASN A 324 -44.03 -10.98 10.77
C ASN A 324 -42.91 -10.00 11.12
N TYR A 325 -41.85 -10.45 11.79
CA TYR A 325 -40.75 -9.61 12.23
C TYR A 325 -39.52 -9.88 11.38
N SER A 326 -38.86 -8.80 10.97
CA SER A 326 -37.55 -8.82 10.31
C SER A 326 -36.67 -7.80 11.02
N LEU A 327 -35.35 -8.03 10.98
CA LEU A 327 -34.42 -7.00 11.44
C LEU A 327 -34.56 -5.77 10.53
N PRO A 328 -34.34 -4.56 11.07
CA PRO A 328 -34.13 -3.39 10.22
C PRO A 328 -33.01 -3.66 9.20
N ASP A 329 -33.16 -3.20 7.96
CA ASP A 329 -32.18 -3.45 6.88
C ASP A 329 -30.78 -2.90 7.20
N ASN A 330 -30.70 -1.92 8.09
CA ASN A 330 -29.45 -1.34 8.59
C ASN A 330 -28.82 -2.10 9.77
N VAL A 331 -29.33 -3.29 10.14
CA VAL A 331 -28.83 -4.11 11.25
C VAL A 331 -28.56 -5.55 10.85
N ALA A 332 -27.39 -6.07 11.21
CA ALA A 332 -27.05 -7.49 11.08
C ALA A 332 -26.80 -8.15 12.43
N ILE A 333 -27.17 -9.44 12.55
CA ILE A 333 -26.67 -10.32 13.61
C ILE A 333 -25.31 -10.85 13.16
N ILE A 334 -24.24 -10.33 13.75
CA ILE A 334 -22.86 -10.75 13.43
C ILE A 334 -22.36 -11.86 14.36
N THR A 335 -23.08 -12.14 15.44
CA THR A 335 -22.80 -13.29 16.31
C THR A 335 -24.07 -13.77 16.98
N LEU A 336 -24.33 -15.07 16.90
CA LEU A 336 -25.31 -15.77 17.73
C LEU A 336 -24.72 -17.12 18.13
N GLN A 337 -24.30 -17.25 19.38
CA GLN A 337 -23.53 -18.40 19.85
C GLN A 337 -23.97 -18.83 21.25
N SER A 338 -24.21 -20.13 21.44
CA SER A 338 -24.39 -20.71 22.78
C SER A 338 -23.03 -20.92 23.45
N LEU A 339 -22.91 -20.55 24.72
CA LEU A 339 -21.70 -20.72 25.54
C LEU A 339 -21.87 -21.89 26.52
N ASP A 340 -20.74 -22.40 27.03
CA ASP A 340 -20.70 -23.58 27.91
C ASP A 340 -21.41 -23.38 29.26
N ASP A 341 -21.50 -22.14 29.72
CA ASP A 341 -22.21 -21.77 30.96
C ASP A 341 -23.74 -21.68 30.78
N GLY A 342 -24.24 -22.02 29.60
CA GLY A 342 -25.66 -21.98 29.23
C GLY A 342 -26.17 -20.60 28.82
N THR A 343 -25.32 -19.57 28.78
CA THR A 343 -25.68 -18.27 28.20
C THR A 343 -25.62 -18.30 26.67
N THR A 344 -26.24 -17.32 26.02
CA THR A 344 -26.14 -17.10 24.58
C THR A 344 -25.54 -15.73 24.31
N LEU A 345 -24.44 -15.70 23.58
CA LEU A 345 -23.78 -14.50 23.08
C LEU A 345 -24.50 -13.99 21.83
N LEU A 346 -24.94 -12.74 21.86
CA LEU A 346 -25.53 -12.03 20.73
C LEU A 346 -24.72 -10.77 20.43
N ARG A 347 -24.41 -10.54 19.15
CA ARG A 347 -23.90 -9.25 18.67
C ARG A 347 -24.77 -8.73 17.54
N LEU A 348 -25.19 -7.48 17.70
CA LEU A 348 -25.92 -6.71 16.69
C LEU A 348 -25.00 -5.60 16.20
N ALA A 349 -24.91 -5.43 14.88
CA ALA A 349 -24.13 -4.38 14.25
C ALA A 349 -25.02 -3.50 13.39
N HIS A 350 -24.90 -2.18 13.57
CA HIS A 350 -25.39 -1.23 12.59
C HIS A 350 -24.43 -1.19 11.39
N LEU A 351 -24.97 -1.33 10.18
CA LEU A 351 -24.17 -1.53 8.97
C LEU A 351 -23.65 -0.23 8.35
N PHE A 352 -24.39 0.87 8.51
CA PHE A 352 -24.07 2.14 7.86
C PHE A 352 -23.29 3.10 8.79
N GLN A 353 -22.42 3.88 8.17
CA GLN A 353 -21.81 5.09 8.71
C GLN A 353 -22.83 6.22 8.85
N ALA A 354 -22.48 7.23 9.66
CA ALA A 354 -23.30 8.43 9.74
C ALA A 354 -23.28 9.15 8.39
N GLN A 355 -24.45 9.57 7.90
CA GLN A 355 -24.63 10.31 6.64
C GLN A 355 -24.31 9.53 5.35
N GLU A 356 -24.05 8.23 5.43
CA GLU A 356 -23.84 7.37 4.26
C GLU A 356 -25.13 7.19 3.43
N ASP A 357 -26.25 6.95 4.11
CA ASP A 357 -27.55 6.76 3.49
C ASP A 357 -28.64 7.54 4.24
N THR A 358 -29.48 8.25 3.49
CA THR A 358 -30.52 9.12 4.07
C THR A 358 -31.63 8.38 4.83
N GLN A 359 -31.86 7.11 4.50
CA GLN A 359 -32.88 6.27 5.09
C GLN A 359 -32.31 5.35 6.18
N TYR A 360 -31.08 4.85 5.98
CA TYR A 360 -30.50 3.77 6.78
C TYR A 360 -29.42 4.24 7.77
N SER A 361 -28.82 5.42 7.61
CA SER A 361 -27.87 6.00 8.58
C SER A 361 -28.57 6.68 9.77
N VAL A 362 -29.61 6.05 10.31
CA VAL A 362 -30.44 6.55 11.41
C VAL A 362 -30.53 5.53 12.55
N MET A 363 -31.00 5.95 13.72
CA MET A 363 -31.16 5.04 14.87
C MET A 363 -32.02 3.82 14.53
N ALA A 364 -31.46 2.62 14.65
CA ALA A 364 -32.17 1.37 14.48
C ALA A 364 -32.73 0.85 15.82
N LYS A 365 -33.84 0.11 15.77
CA LYS A 365 -34.45 -0.54 16.95
C LYS A 365 -34.66 -2.02 16.69
N VAL A 366 -34.16 -2.87 17.58
CA VAL A 366 -34.31 -4.33 17.52
C VAL A 366 -35.11 -4.81 18.72
N GLU A 367 -36.25 -5.46 18.46
CA GLU A 367 -37.12 -6.04 19.48
C GLU A 367 -36.70 -7.50 19.78
N LEU A 368 -35.94 -7.72 20.85
CA LEU A 368 -35.40 -9.04 21.17
C LEU A 368 -36.48 -10.08 21.48
N ARG A 369 -37.65 -9.64 22.01
CA ARG A 369 -38.80 -10.53 22.22
C ARG A 369 -39.31 -11.13 20.90
N LYS A 370 -39.33 -10.34 19.83
CA LYS A 370 -39.76 -10.80 18.50
C LYS A 370 -38.66 -11.61 17.82
N LEU A 371 -37.40 -11.22 18.00
CA LEU A 371 -36.24 -11.94 17.46
C LEU A 371 -36.12 -13.36 18.02
N PHE A 372 -36.46 -13.54 19.29
CA PHE A 372 -36.48 -14.83 19.98
C PHE A 372 -37.90 -15.27 20.36
N GLY A 373 -38.91 -15.03 19.52
CA GLY A 373 -40.33 -15.26 19.83
C GLY A 373 -40.72 -16.67 20.30
N LYS A 374 -39.87 -17.67 20.06
CA LYS A 374 -40.05 -19.06 20.53
C LYS A 374 -39.41 -19.36 21.90
N ARG A 375 -38.69 -18.41 22.51
CA ARG A 375 -37.99 -18.56 23.79
C ARG A 375 -38.21 -17.35 24.68
N ILE A 376 -38.27 -17.55 25.99
CA ILE A 376 -38.44 -16.46 26.95
C ILE A 376 -37.05 -16.01 27.40
N ILE A 377 -36.69 -14.75 27.22
CA ILE A 377 -35.46 -14.18 27.77
C ILE A 377 -35.68 -13.92 29.26
N LYS A 378 -34.91 -14.61 30.12
CA LYS A 378 -34.95 -14.47 31.58
C LYS A 378 -34.00 -13.40 32.09
N ASP A 379 -32.85 -13.25 31.44
CA ASP A 379 -31.82 -12.28 31.81
C ASP A 379 -31.12 -11.76 30.55
N LEU A 380 -30.74 -10.48 30.60
CA LEU A 380 -30.05 -9.78 29.51
C LEU A 380 -28.98 -8.87 30.12
N THR A 381 -27.72 -9.13 29.79
CA THR A 381 -26.59 -8.31 30.24
C THR A 381 -25.81 -7.77 29.05
N GLU A 382 -25.68 -6.45 28.95
CA GLU A 382 -24.80 -5.80 27.97
C GLU A 382 -23.34 -5.80 28.44
N THR A 383 -22.42 -6.17 27.56
CA THR A 383 -20.99 -6.35 27.86
C THR A 383 -20.09 -5.59 26.90
N SER A 384 -18.79 -5.62 27.15
CA SER A 384 -17.74 -5.22 26.21
C SER A 384 -17.81 -6.05 24.91
N LEU A 385 -17.10 -5.62 23.87
CA LEU A 385 -17.11 -6.33 22.56
C LEU A 385 -16.67 -7.80 22.68
N SER A 386 -15.66 -8.07 23.51
CA SER A 386 -15.14 -9.40 23.82
C SER A 386 -15.93 -10.15 24.90
N ALA A 387 -17.05 -9.57 25.38
CA ALA A 387 -17.94 -10.13 26.39
C ALA A 387 -17.29 -10.44 27.76
N ASN A 388 -16.19 -9.77 28.10
CA ASN A 388 -15.42 -10.03 29.34
C ASN A 388 -15.67 -9.03 30.48
N GLN A 389 -16.38 -7.92 30.23
CA GLN A 389 -16.66 -6.88 31.20
C GLN A 389 -18.09 -6.37 31.00
N LYS A 390 -18.82 -6.04 32.08
CA LYS A 390 -20.13 -5.39 31.95
C LYS A 390 -19.98 -4.00 31.35
N LYS A 391 -20.89 -3.63 30.44
CA LYS A 391 -20.83 -2.34 29.74
C LYS A 391 -20.86 -1.15 30.69
N SER A 392 -21.64 -1.24 31.77
CA SER A 392 -21.78 -0.21 32.80
C SER A 392 -20.53 0.00 33.65
N GLU A 393 -19.60 -0.96 33.68
CA GLU A 393 -18.37 -0.91 34.48
C GLU A 393 -17.17 -0.39 33.67
N MET A 394 -17.32 -0.22 32.36
CA MET A 394 -16.27 0.27 31.47
C MET A 394 -15.97 1.75 31.76
N LYS A 395 -14.69 2.07 31.99
CA LYS A 395 -14.20 3.44 32.20
C LYS A 395 -13.30 3.85 31.05
N LYS A 396 -13.49 5.09 30.56
CA LYS A 396 -12.59 5.68 29.56
C LYS A 396 -11.58 6.57 30.26
N LEU A 397 -10.37 6.60 29.71
CA LEU A 397 -9.38 7.60 30.08
C LEU A 397 -9.76 8.95 29.44
N ASN A 398 -9.46 10.02 30.15
CA ASN A 398 -9.63 11.38 29.63
C ASN A 398 -8.28 11.84 29.07
N TRP A 399 -8.24 12.13 27.78
CA TRP A 399 -7.05 12.63 27.09
C TRP A 399 -7.22 14.10 26.75
N ARG A 400 -6.10 14.84 26.69
CA ARG A 400 -6.07 16.17 26.08
C ARG A 400 -5.55 15.99 24.65
N VAL A 401 -6.41 16.21 23.67
CA VAL A 401 -6.06 16.03 22.26
C VAL A 401 -5.71 17.38 21.63
N THR A 402 -4.59 17.45 20.94
CA THR A 402 -4.16 18.66 20.22
C THR A 402 -5.13 18.94 19.07
N GLY A 403 -5.64 20.17 18.96
CA GLY A 403 -6.56 20.55 17.90
C GLY A 403 -8.03 20.15 18.13
N GLU A 404 -8.37 19.61 19.31
CA GLU A 404 -9.75 19.25 19.65
C GLU A 404 -10.65 20.50 19.69
N SER A 405 -11.42 20.69 18.62
CA SER A 405 -12.51 21.66 18.60
C SER A 405 -13.73 21.04 19.27
N LYS A 406 -14.38 21.75 20.20
CA LYS A 406 -15.61 21.26 20.88
C LYS A 406 -16.84 21.18 19.96
N THR A 407 -16.67 21.34 18.65
CA THR A 407 -17.76 21.57 17.69
C THR A 407 -18.20 20.32 16.94
N ASP A 408 -17.48 19.21 17.05
CA ASP A 408 -17.94 17.97 16.40
C ASP A 408 -19.13 17.38 17.16
N PRO A 409 -20.27 17.15 16.49
CA PRO A 409 -21.43 16.56 17.13
C PRO A 409 -21.09 15.16 17.65
N ALA A 410 -21.47 14.89 18.89
CA ALA A 410 -21.29 13.57 19.48
C ALA A 410 -21.96 12.51 18.58
N PRO A 411 -21.30 11.36 18.30
CA PRO A 411 -21.91 10.30 17.53
C PRO A 411 -23.27 9.91 18.12
N LEU A 412 -24.26 9.68 17.26
CA LEU A 412 -25.55 9.16 17.69
C LEU A 412 -25.37 7.75 18.24
N LYS A 413 -25.75 7.52 19.50
CA LYS A 413 -25.58 6.23 20.18
C LYS A 413 -26.87 5.73 20.78
N GLY A 414 -27.07 4.41 20.74
CA GLY A 414 -28.21 3.77 21.36
C GLY A 414 -28.23 3.97 22.88
N GLY A 415 -29.43 4.10 23.44
CA GLY A 415 -29.61 4.22 24.89
C GLY A 415 -29.26 2.94 25.67
N PRO A 416 -29.21 3.03 27.01
CA PRO A 416 -29.16 1.86 27.89
C PRO A 416 -30.33 0.92 27.58
N VAL A 417 -30.08 -0.40 27.60
CA VAL A 417 -31.14 -1.38 27.36
C VAL A 417 -31.96 -1.56 28.63
N ASP A 418 -33.29 -1.39 28.49
CA ASP A 418 -34.25 -1.79 29.51
C ASP A 418 -34.49 -3.31 29.43
N SER A 419 -34.19 -4.01 30.52
CA SER A 419 -34.37 -5.46 30.65
C SER A 419 -35.83 -5.91 30.60
N HIS A 420 -36.80 -5.01 30.80
CA HIS A 420 -38.23 -5.32 30.68
C HIS A 420 -38.72 -5.13 29.25
N ALA A 421 -38.39 -3.99 28.62
CA ALA A 421 -38.76 -3.72 27.24
C ALA A 421 -38.08 -4.67 26.25
N LEU A 422 -36.82 -5.07 26.51
CA LEU A 422 -36.01 -5.91 25.62
C LEU A 422 -35.90 -5.35 24.19
N VAL A 423 -35.76 -4.03 24.11
CA VAL A 423 -35.52 -3.28 22.86
C VAL A 423 -34.09 -2.75 22.88
N VAL A 424 -33.34 -3.04 21.82
CA VAL A 424 -31.98 -2.56 21.63
C VAL A 424 -31.98 -1.46 20.58
N GLU A 425 -31.47 -0.29 20.94
CA GLU A 425 -31.21 0.80 20.00
C GLU A 425 -29.76 0.72 19.51
N LEU A 426 -29.51 0.93 18.21
CA LEU A 426 -28.17 1.02 17.64
C LEU A 426 -28.06 2.28 16.80
N GLY A 427 -27.09 3.13 17.12
CA GLY A 427 -26.69 4.23 16.24
C GLY A 427 -25.79 3.76 15.10
N PRO A 428 -25.53 4.63 14.11
CA PRO A 428 -24.59 4.35 13.02
C PRO A 428 -23.24 3.82 13.53
N MET A 429 -22.71 2.79 12.87
CA MET A 429 -21.49 2.06 13.22
C MET A 429 -21.43 1.39 14.60
N GLU A 430 -22.51 1.36 15.38
CA GLU A 430 -22.47 0.68 16.68
C GLU A 430 -22.48 -0.84 16.54
N ILE A 431 -21.65 -1.49 17.35
CA ILE A 431 -21.77 -2.92 17.66
C ILE A 431 -22.09 -3.05 19.14
N ARG A 432 -23.18 -3.74 19.45
CA ARG A 432 -23.60 -4.01 20.83
C ARG A 432 -23.57 -5.51 21.11
N THR A 433 -23.00 -5.87 22.25
CA THR A 433 -22.76 -7.26 22.66
C THR A 433 -23.58 -7.57 23.90
N PHE A 434 -24.28 -8.70 23.86
CA PHE A 434 -25.19 -9.13 24.93
C PHE A 434 -24.96 -10.60 25.29
N LEU A 435 -25.09 -10.89 26.58
CA LEU A 435 -25.26 -12.25 27.10
C LEU A 435 -26.72 -12.43 27.51
N LEU A 436 -27.37 -13.43 26.92
CA LEU A 436 -28.78 -13.78 27.19
C LEU A 436 -28.87 -15.09 27.97
N LYS A 437 -29.84 -15.19 28.87
CA LYS A 437 -30.31 -16.45 29.45
C LYS A 437 -31.77 -16.68 29.08
N PHE A 438 -32.10 -17.91 28.72
CA PHE A 438 -33.44 -18.31 28.33
C PHE A 438 -34.13 -19.22 29.37
#